data_AF-A0A4Q9MTT2-F1
#
_entry.id   AF-A0A4Q9MTT2-F1
#
_cell.length_a   1.000
_cell.length_b   1.000
_cell.length_c   1.000
_cell.angle_alpha   90.00
_cell.angle_beta   90.00
_cell.angle_gamma   90.00
#
_symmetry.space_group_name_H-M   'P 1'
#
loop_
_entity.id
_entity.type
_entity.pdbx_description
1 polymer ?
#
loop_
_entity_poly.entity_id
_entity_poly.type
_entity_poly.pdbx_seq_one_letter_code
_entity_poly.pdbx_strand_id
1 'polypeptide(L)'
;MPLIDSDHGIVLADLNPDKRLCQHSLCAAYGKHKACGKCKYARYCSAECQKLDWPDHKHTCGKFETPIMDAAGWRRMYKGVWEWAAAEGLEAHSTPHKIHTHCLLVDVVWGDRLVGSTPSYFELMSVRVDPIAELGPVTDAMSAALDRDAEICRKIQEEGGLGQARVVFHFRESPRYAGRYPRDIYIVEKYALRDKPDPNHDAPDSWMDVEGWVKRLTNSIAMLKTMDKWSARLHGPPPERPEGLLYASFKY
;
A
#
# COMPACT_ATOMS: atom_id res chain seq x y z
N MET A 1 -1.18 -1.88 17.02
CA MET A 1 -1.61 -3.09 16.28
C MET A 1 -0.38 -3.92 15.92
N PRO A 2 -0.42 -5.27 15.94
CA PRO A 2 0.61 -6.03 15.26
C PRO A 2 0.60 -5.74 13.75
N LEU A 3 1.77 -5.81 13.13
CA LEU A 3 1.92 -5.83 11.68
C LEU A 3 1.99 -7.29 11.24
N ILE A 4 1.14 -7.69 10.30
CA ILE A 4 1.10 -9.02 9.72
C ILE A 4 1.45 -8.89 8.24
N ASP A 5 2.31 -9.78 7.75
CA ASP A 5 2.57 -9.97 6.32
C ASP A 5 2.44 -11.45 5.98
N SER A 6 1.34 -11.84 5.33
CA SER A 6 1.07 -13.25 5.04
C SER A 6 2.01 -13.84 4.00
N ASP A 7 2.49 -13.05 3.02
CA ASP A 7 3.36 -13.53 1.94
C ASP A 7 4.76 -13.88 2.44
N HIS A 8 5.25 -13.16 3.45
CA HIS A 8 6.57 -13.37 4.03
C HIS A 8 6.53 -14.09 5.40
N GLY A 9 5.34 -14.47 5.88
CA GLY A 9 5.17 -15.10 7.19
C GLY A 9 5.59 -14.20 8.37
N ILE A 10 5.55 -12.88 8.19
CA ILE A 10 5.99 -11.91 9.20
C ILE A 10 4.83 -11.62 10.14
N VAL A 11 5.09 -11.70 11.45
CA VAL A 11 4.18 -11.22 12.49
C VAL A 11 4.98 -10.40 13.50
N LEU A 12 4.90 -9.08 13.39
CA LEU A 12 5.40 -8.21 14.45
C LEU A 12 4.31 -8.02 15.49
N ALA A 13 4.45 -8.68 16.63
CA ALA A 13 3.53 -8.55 17.75
C ALA A 13 3.37 -7.09 18.21
N ASP A 14 2.28 -6.77 18.90
CA ASP A 14 2.10 -5.44 19.45
C ASP A 14 3.08 -5.16 20.59
N LEU A 15 3.84 -4.06 20.53
CA LEU A 15 4.81 -3.72 21.58
C LEU A 15 4.14 -3.35 22.90
N ASN A 16 2.93 -2.78 22.88
CA ASN A 16 2.27 -2.31 24.08
C ASN A 16 0.75 -2.55 24.02
N PRO A 17 0.30 -3.81 24.15
CA PRO A 17 -1.12 -4.15 24.08
C PRO A 17 -1.97 -3.49 25.19
N ASP A 18 -1.31 -3.03 26.26
CA ASP A 18 -1.92 -2.37 27.41
C ASP A 18 -1.97 -0.84 27.29
N LYS A 19 -1.46 -0.24 26.19
CA LYS A 19 -1.50 1.20 25.95
C LYS A 19 -2.02 1.53 24.56
N ARG A 20 -3.33 1.43 24.39
CA ARG A 20 -4.00 1.67 23.11
C ARG A 20 -5.15 2.65 23.25
N LEU A 21 -5.54 3.27 22.14
CA LEU A 21 -6.85 3.90 22.06
C LEU A 21 -7.92 2.81 22.07
N CYS A 22 -9.11 3.14 22.58
CA CYS A 22 -10.32 2.38 22.27
C CYS A 22 -10.43 2.22 20.74
N GLN A 23 -11.16 1.25 20.21
CA GLN A 23 -11.36 1.13 18.76
C GLN A 23 -12.53 2.00 18.29
N HIS A 24 -13.57 2.20 19.10
CA HIS A 24 -14.75 3.03 18.77
C HIS A 24 -14.41 4.50 18.52
N SER A 25 -14.37 4.93 17.26
CA SER A 25 -13.77 6.20 16.77
C SER A 25 -14.09 7.47 17.58
N LEU A 26 -15.29 7.59 18.17
CA LEU A 26 -15.71 8.75 18.97
C LEU A 26 -15.25 8.70 20.43
N CYS A 27 -14.57 7.64 20.86
CA CYS A 27 -14.02 7.46 22.19
C CYS A 27 -12.52 7.76 22.21
N ALA A 28 -12.07 8.62 23.13
CA ALA A 28 -10.67 8.98 23.32
C ALA A 28 -9.97 8.20 24.46
N ALA A 29 -10.61 7.17 25.02
CA ALA A 29 -10.03 6.41 26.13
C ALA A 29 -8.71 5.75 25.71
N TYR A 30 -7.66 5.96 26.51
CA TYR A 30 -6.32 5.42 26.30
C TYR A 30 -5.89 4.57 27.49
N GLY A 31 -5.26 3.43 27.22
CA GLY A 31 -4.75 2.52 28.24
C GLY A 31 -5.10 1.07 27.96
N LYS A 32 -5.29 0.31 29.04
CA LYS A 32 -5.55 -1.13 28.99
C LYS A 32 -7.03 -1.38 28.74
N HIS A 33 -7.32 -1.96 27.58
CA HIS A 33 -8.68 -2.16 27.07
C HIS A 33 -9.00 -3.65 26.89
N LYS A 34 -10.29 -4.00 26.95
CA LYS A 34 -10.77 -5.37 26.75
C LYS A 34 -10.69 -5.74 25.27
N ALA A 35 -10.22 -6.95 24.98
CA ALA A 35 -10.19 -7.46 23.62
C ALA A 35 -11.59 -7.88 23.15
N CYS A 36 -11.88 -7.65 21.87
CA CYS A 36 -13.01 -8.29 21.20
C CYS A 36 -12.90 -9.81 21.39
N GLY A 37 -13.97 -10.43 21.92
CA GLY A 37 -13.98 -11.85 22.25
C GLY A 37 -13.75 -12.77 21.05
N LYS A 38 -14.10 -12.35 19.84
CA LYS A 38 -13.97 -13.12 18.60
C LYS A 38 -12.59 -12.97 17.96
N CYS A 39 -12.23 -11.75 17.55
CA CYS A 39 -10.97 -11.54 16.83
C CYS A 39 -9.76 -11.44 17.76
N LYS A 40 -9.91 -10.98 19.00
CA LYS A 40 -8.83 -10.64 19.96
C LYS A 40 -7.94 -9.45 19.57
N TYR A 41 -8.21 -8.77 18.45
CA TYR A 41 -7.43 -7.61 18.00
C TYR A 41 -8.04 -6.28 18.42
N ALA A 42 -9.29 -5.99 18.01
CA ALA A 42 -9.96 -4.76 18.38
C ALA A 42 -10.08 -4.64 19.91
N ARG A 43 -9.78 -3.45 20.43
CA ARG A 43 -9.74 -3.18 21.88
C ARG A 43 -10.76 -2.11 22.25
N TYR A 44 -11.53 -2.34 23.31
CA TYR A 44 -12.57 -1.41 23.76
C TYR A 44 -12.44 -1.15 25.26
N CYS A 45 -12.63 0.10 25.66
CA CYS A 45 -12.67 0.46 27.09
C CYS A 45 -13.90 -0.13 27.79
N SER A 46 -15.00 -0.34 27.06
CA SER A 46 -16.26 -0.86 27.59
C SER A 46 -17.03 -1.68 26.54
N ALA A 47 -18.03 -2.44 27.00
CA ALA A 47 -18.91 -3.22 26.11
C ALA A 47 -19.80 -2.30 25.26
N GLU A 48 -20.13 -1.11 25.76
CA GLU A 48 -20.90 -0.08 25.06
C GLU A 48 -20.12 0.43 23.84
N CYS A 49 -18.83 0.73 24.01
CA CYS A 49 -17.97 1.12 22.88
C CYS A 49 -17.87 0.00 21.83
N GLN A 50 -17.79 -1.26 22.24
CA GLN A 50 -17.81 -2.39 21.31
C GLN A 50 -19.13 -2.45 20.52
N LYS A 51 -20.28 -2.23 21.18
CA LYS A 51 -21.60 -2.22 20.53
C LYS A 51 -21.73 -1.06 19.54
N LEU A 52 -21.23 0.12 19.88
CA LEU A 52 -21.24 1.30 19.02
C LEU A 52 -20.35 1.12 17.78
N ASP A 53 -19.23 0.43 17.92
CA ASP A 53 -18.30 0.13 16.81
C ASP A 53 -18.71 -1.10 15.99
N TRP A 54 -19.61 -1.95 16.52
CA TRP A 54 -20.02 -3.21 15.88
C TRP A 54 -20.53 -3.09 14.45
N PRO A 55 -21.32 -2.06 14.07
CA PRO A 55 -21.76 -1.88 12.69
C PRO A 55 -20.62 -1.88 11.68
N ASP A 56 -19.46 -1.31 12.02
CA ASP A 56 -18.28 -1.27 11.17
C ASP A 56 -17.37 -2.47 11.44
N HIS A 57 -17.08 -2.77 12.71
CA HIS A 57 -16.15 -3.84 13.11
C HIS A 57 -16.56 -5.23 12.62
N LYS A 58 -17.85 -5.56 12.60
CA LYS A 58 -18.33 -6.90 12.23
C LYS A 58 -17.85 -7.39 10.87
N HIS A 59 -17.56 -6.47 9.97
CA HIS A 59 -17.15 -6.76 8.61
C HIS A 59 -15.69 -7.22 8.50
N THR A 60 -14.84 -6.79 9.44
CA THR A 60 -13.41 -7.14 9.54
C THR A 60 -13.12 -8.11 10.68
N CYS A 61 -14.06 -8.28 11.62
CA CYS A 61 -13.90 -9.12 12.81
C CYS A 61 -13.59 -10.59 12.48
N GLY A 62 -12.34 -11.00 12.75
CA GLY A 62 -11.87 -12.38 12.57
C GLY A 62 -11.42 -12.69 11.14
N LYS A 63 -11.27 -11.68 10.28
CA LYS A 63 -10.82 -11.83 8.89
C LYS A 63 -9.41 -11.23 8.75
N PHE A 64 -8.39 -11.98 9.16
CA PHE A 64 -7.00 -11.49 9.22
C PHE A 64 -6.33 -11.35 7.86
N GLU A 65 -6.81 -12.09 6.86
CA GLU A 65 -6.41 -11.96 5.46
C GLU A 65 -6.99 -10.69 4.80
N THR A 66 -7.75 -9.87 5.54
CA THR A 66 -8.26 -8.63 4.95
C THR A 66 -7.13 -7.63 4.72
N PRO A 67 -7.15 -6.88 3.60
CA PRO A 67 -6.20 -5.82 3.27
C PRO A 67 -6.05 -4.69 4.31
N ILE A 68 -6.82 -4.74 5.39
CA ILE A 68 -6.74 -3.81 6.50
C ILE A 68 -5.71 -4.24 7.53
N MET A 69 -5.62 -5.54 7.79
CA MET A 69 -4.82 -6.13 8.87
C MET A 69 -3.51 -6.71 8.34
N ASP A 70 -3.53 -7.20 7.11
CA ASP A 70 -2.42 -7.87 6.45
C ASP A 70 -1.80 -6.95 5.41
N ALA A 71 -0.52 -6.63 5.61
CA ALA A 71 0.26 -5.78 4.72
C ALA A 71 0.36 -6.40 3.32
N ALA A 72 0.46 -7.73 3.23
CA ALA A 72 0.47 -8.42 1.95
C ALA A 72 -0.89 -8.31 1.25
N GLY A 73 -1.98 -8.53 1.98
CA GLY A 73 -3.34 -8.26 1.50
C GLY A 73 -3.53 -6.82 1.03
N TRP A 74 -3.00 -5.84 1.76
CA TRP A 74 -3.04 -4.41 1.40
C TRP A 74 -2.31 -4.15 0.08
N ARG A 75 -1.08 -4.64 -0.06
CA ARG A 75 -0.30 -4.48 -1.30
C ARG A 75 -0.98 -5.15 -2.49
N ARG A 76 -1.48 -6.37 -2.34
CA ARG A 76 -2.23 -7.09 -3.39
C ARG A 76 -3.49 -6.35 -3.81
N MET A 77 -4.26 -5.81 -2.86
CA MET A 77 -5.48 -5.06 -3.17
C MET A 77 -5.21 -3.86 -4.07
N TYR A 78 -4.06 -3.20 -3.89
CA TYR A 78 -3.64 -2.03 -4.66
C TYR A 78 -2.59 -2.35 -5.73
N LYS A 79 -2.42 -3.62 -6.14
CA LYS A 79 -1.39 -4.07 -7.10
C LYS A 79 -1.33 -3.17 -8.35
N GLY A 80 -2.47 -2.90 -8.98
CA GLY A 80 -2.51 -2.06 -10.20
C GLY A 80 -2.11 -0.60 -9.95
N VAL A 81 -2.34 -0.07 -8.75
CA VAL A 81 -1.89 1.27 -8.35
C VAL A 81 -0.36 1.30 -8.24
N TRP A 82 0.25 0.23 -7.71
CA TRP A 82 1.71 0.13 -7.60
C TRP A 82 2.38 -0.08 -8.96
N GLU A 83 1.78 -0.86 -9.86
CA GLU A 83 2.25 -1.00 -11.24
C GLU A 83 2.27 0.34 -11.96
N TRP A 84 1.14 1.06 -11.91
CA TRP A 84 1.02 2.39 -12.48
C TRP A 84 2.03 3.37 -11.85
N ALA A 85 2.06 3.48 -10.52
CA ALA A 85 2.94 4.42 -9.84
C ALA A 85 4.43 4.13 -10.12
N ALA A 86 4.79 2.85 -10.27
CA ALA A 86 6.14 2.45 -10.65
C ALA A 86 6.45 2.81 -12.11
N ALA A 87 5.54 2.57 -13.04
CA ALA A 87 5.70 2.94 -14.45
C ALA A 87 5.89 4.46 -14.61
N GLU A 88 5.03 5.25 -13.97
CA GLU A 88 5.08 6.72 -14.05
C GLU A 88 6.28 7.30 -13.30
N GLY A 89 6.48 6.91 -12.04
CA GLY A 89 7.57 7.45 -11.21
C GLY A 89 8.96 7.12 -11.76
N LEU A 90 9.12 5.90 -12.29
CA LEU A 90 10.37 5.49 -12.94
C LEU A 90 10.45 5.94 -14.40
N GLU A 91 9.48 6.71 -14.89
CA GLU A 91 9.43 7.21 -16.27
C GLU A 91 9.66 6.08 -17.28
N ALA A 92 9.08 4.90 -17.03
CA ALA A 92 9.48 3.69 -17.72
C ALA A 92 9.13 3.71 -19.22
N HIS A 93 8.14 4.52 -19.63
CA HIS A 93 7.75 4.72 -21.02
C HIS A 93 8.77 5.51 -21.84
N SER A 94 9.44 6.51 -21.24
CA SER A 94 10.32 7.46 -21.93
C SER A 94 11.81 7.27 -21.59
N THR A 95 12.10 6.72 -20.40
CA THR A 95 13.45 6.54 -19.86
C THR A 95 13.67 5.08 -19.40
N PRO A 96 13.71 4.08 -20.32
CA PRO A 96 13.71 2.65 -19.96
C PRO A 96 14.91 2.16 -19.13
N HIS A 97 15.98 2.95 -19.02
CA HIS A 97 17.15 2.61 -18.22
C HIS A 97 16.98 2.98 -16.74
N LYS A 98 16.07 3.89 -16.38
CA LYS A 98 15.86 4.37 -15.00
C LYS A 98 15.36 3.24 -14.09
N ILE A 99 14.56 2.32 -14.62
CA ILE A 99 14.06 1.11 -13.93
C ILE A 99 15.17 0.17 -13.44
N HIS A 100 16.37 0.24 -14.04
CA HIS A 100 17.52 -0.59 -13.65
C HIS A 100 18.28 -0.03 -12.45
N THR A 101 18.22 1.29 -12.25
CA THR A 101 19.05 2.02 -11.27
C THR A 101 18.24 2.62 -10.12
N HIS A 102 16.93 2.78 -10.28
CA HIS A 102 16.03 3.39 -9.31
C HIS A 102 14.89 2.44 -8.92
N CYS A 103 14.25 2.74 -7.80
CA CYS A 103 13.05 2.05 -7.33
C CYS A 103 11.99 3.06 -6.87
N LEU A 104 10.75 2.60 -6.79
CA LEU A 104 9.69 3.33 -6.11
C LEU A 104 9.74 3.00 -4.61
N LEU A 105 10.02 3.98 -3.76
CA LEU A 105 9.97 3.84 -2.30
C LEU A 105 8.61 4.32 -1.78
N VAL A 106 7.90 3.42 -1.12
CA VAL A 106 6.55 3.63 -0.57
C VAL A 106 6.64 3.60 0.95
N ASP A 107 6.57 4.77 1.56
CA ASP A 107 6.59 4.90 3.02
C ASP A 107 5.17 4.76 3.58
N VAL A 108 4.95 3.74 4.40
CA VAL A 108 3.67 3.44 5.02
C VAL A 108 3.83 3.47 6.53
N VAL A 109 2.98 4.22 7.22
CA VAL A 109 2.86 4.13 8.68
C VAL A 109 1.82 3.08 9.01
N TRP A 110 2.08 2.25 10.02
CA TRP A 110 1.06 1.36 10.59
C TRP A 110 0.79 1.65 12.07
N GLY A 111 -0.46 1.46 12.51
CA GLY A 111 -0.84 1.68 13.90
C GLY A 111 -2.34 1.81 14.14
N ASP A 112 -2.73 1.97 15.41
CA ASP A 112 -4.14 2.07 15.79
C ASP A 112 -4.69 3.47 15.41
N ARG A 113 -5.76 3.52 14.59
CA ARG A 113 -6.44 4.77 14.20
C ARG A 113 -5.52 5.85 13.61
N LEU A 114 -4.85 5.53 12.52
CA LEU A 114 -4.00 6.49 11.83
C LEU A 114 -4.80 7.66 11.23
N VAL A 115 -5.93 7.37 10.56
CA VAL A 115 -6.79 8.40 9.93
C VAL A 115 -8.29 8.11 10.12
N GLY A 116 -8.99 9.03 10.79
CA GLY A 116 -10.45 9.06 10.87
C GLY A 116 -11.09 7.83 11.54
N SER A 117 -12.36 7.57 11.18
CA SER A 117 -13.11 6.38 11.61
C SER A 117 -12.76 5.13 10.79
N THR A 118 -11.73 5.19 9.95
CA THR A 118 -11.39 4.13 9.02
C THR A 118 -10.66 3.01 9.75
N PRO A 119 -11.02 1.73 9.52
CA PRO A 119 -10.35 0.61 10.16
C PRO A 119 -8.97 0.29 9.58
N SER A 120 -8.52 0.93 8.49
CA SER A 120 -7.18 0.68 7.91
C SER A 120 -6.09 0.95 8.94
N TYR A 121 -5.27 -0.06 9.21
CA TYR A 121 -4.09 0.08 10.06
C TYR A 121 -2.89 0.61 9.30
N PHE A 122 -3.04 0.90 8.01
CA PHE A 122 -2.00 1.42 7.11
C PHE A 122 -2.38 2.81 6.60
N GLU A 123 -1.41 3.73 6.65
CA GLU A 123 -1.50 5.06 6.06
C GLU A 123 -0.28 5.29 5.17
N LEU A 124 -0.51 5.60 3.90
CA LEU A 124 0.56 6.00 2.99
C LEU A 124 1.04 7.41 3.34
N MET A 125 2.31 7.54 3.70
CA MET A 125 2.94 8.81 4.06
C MET A 125 3.58 9.50 2.87
N SER A 126 4.25 8.75 1.99
CA SER A 126 4.90 9.30 0.80
C SER A 126 5.23 8.21 -0.22
N VAL A 127 5.39 8.64 -1.46
CA VAL A 127 5.86 7.82 -2.59
C VAL A 127 6.97 8.60 -3.27
N ARG A 128 8.18 8.02 -3.32
CA ARG A 128 9.36 8.65 -3.89
C ARG A 128 10.08 7.73 -4.86
N VAL A 129 10.98 8.30 -5.64
CA VAL A 129 11.87 7.57 -6.55
C VAL A 129 13.28 7.77 -6.05
N ASP A 130 13.88 6.69 -5.56
CA ASP A 130 15.21 6.73 -4.95
C ASP A 130 16.18 5.83 -5.75
N PRO A 131 17.47 6.18 -5.86
CA PRO A 131 18.48 5.30 -6.40
C PRO A 131 18.60 4.03 -5.55
N ILE A 132 18.66 2.86 -6.19
CA ILE A 132 18.78 1.57 -5.48
C ILE A 132 20.04 1.53 -4.61
N ALA A 133 21.12 2.16 -5.06
CA ALA A 133 22.39 2.25 -4.33
C ALA A 133 22.28 2.98 -2.98
N GLU A 134 21.28 3.85 -2.80
CA GLU A 134 21.11 4.66 -1.59
C GLU A 134 20.25 3.97 -0.52
N LEU A 135 19.61 2.85 -0.84
CA LEU A 135 18.78 2.09 0.12
C LEU A 135 19.58 1.29 1.18
N GLY A 136 20.91 1.34 1.14
CA GLY A 136 21.80 0.77 2.17
C GLY A 136 21.72 -0.76 2.31
N PRO A 137 22.16 -1.34 3.46
CA PRO A 137 22.27 -2.78 3.71
C PRO A 137 20.95 -3.51 3.95
N VAL A 138 19.81 -2.94 3.52
CA VAL A 138 18.56 -3.71 3.26
C VAL A 138 18.82 -4.84 2.23
N THR A 139 20.02 -4.90 1.66
CA THR A 139 20.35 -5.57 0.40
C THR A 139 21.52 -6.57 0.42
N ASP A 140 22.16 -6.89 1.55
CA ASP A 140 23.31 -7.83 1.50
C ASP A 140 22.87 -9.24 1.05
N ALA A 141 21.65 -9.67 1.43
CA ALA A 141 21.01 -10.87 0.88
C ALA A 141 20.40 -10.66 -0.54
N MET A 142 20.30 -9.42 -1.00
CA MET A 142 19.72 -9.02 -2.29
C MET A 142 20.76 -8.85 -3.42
N SER A 143 22.06 -8.77 -3.17
CA SER A 143 23.05 -8.51 -4.24
C SER A 143 22.96 -9.52 -5.40
N ALA A 144 22.90 -10.83 -5.12
CA ALA A 144 22.67 -11.85 -6.15
C ALA A 144 21.24 -11.83 -6.74
N ALA A 145 20.27 -11.24 -6.03
CA ALA A 145 18.93 -11.02 -6.55
C ALA A 145 18.88 -9.80 -7.49
N LEU A 146 19.76 -8.81 -7.33
CA LEU A 146 19.84 -7.64 -8.20
C LEU A 146 20.24 -8.01 -9.63
N ASP A 147 21.23 -8.90 -9.78
CA ASP A 147 21.67 -9.37 -11.11
C ASP A 147 20.57 -10.17 -11.82
N ARG A 148 19.89 -11.06 -11.10
CA ARG A 148 18.74 -11.82 -11.65
C ARG A 148 17.60 -10.90 -12.06
N ASP A 149 17.32 -9.88 -11.26
CA ASP A 149 16.27 -8.91 -11.56
C ASP A 149 16.60 -8.06 -12.79
N ALA A 150 17.86 -7.66 -12.95
CA ALA A 150 18.31 -6.94 -14.15
C ALA A 150 18.14 -7.81 -15.41
N GLU A 151 18.45 -9.11 -15.31
CA GLU A 151 18.24 -10.06 -16.40
C GLU A 151 16.76 -10.22 -16.76
N ILE A 152 15.88 -10.42 -15.76
CA ILE A 152 14.44 -10.51 -16.01
C ILE A 152 13.90 -9.20 -16.59
N CYS A 153 14.37 -8.05 -16.09
CA CYS A 153 13.99 -6.74 -16.61
C CYS A 153 14.35 -6.60 -18.09
N ARG A 154 15.59 -6.95 -18.48
CA ARG A 154 16.03 -6.94 -19.88
C ARG A 154 15.16 -7.86 -20.74
N LYS A 155 14.88 -9.08 -20.28
CA LYS A 155 14.03 -10.01 -21.01
C LYS A 155 12.63 -9.45 -21.28
N ILE A 156 12.00 -8.81 -20.30
CA ILE A 156 10.69 -8.16 -20.49
C ILE A 156 10.79 -7.03 -21.53
N GLN A 157 11.88 -6.26 -21.50
CA GLN A 157 12.13 -5.19 -22.48
C GLN A 157 12.36 -5.74 -23.89
N GLU A 158 13.08 -6.86 -24.03
CA GLU A 158 13.27 -7.58 -25.29
C GLU A 158 11.95 -8.15 -25.84
N GLU A 159 11.04 -8.57 -24.96
CA GLU A 159 9.66 -8.98 -25.31
C GLU A 159 8.76 -7.77 -25.67
N GLY A 160 9.25 -6.54 -25.57
CA GLY A 160 8.54 -5.29 -25.91
C GLY A 160 7.79 -4.62 -24.77
N GLY A 161 7.98 -5.08 -23.53
CA GLY A 161 7.45 -4.46 -22.32
C GLY A 161 8.33 -3.32 -21.75
N LEU A 162 7.87 -2.64 -20.71
CA LEU A 162 8.64 -1.59 -20.02
C LEU A 162 9.80 -2.15 -19.17
N GLY A 163 9.64 -3.36 -18.62
CA GLY A 163 10.65 -4.03 -17.81
C GLY A 163 10.11 -4.57 -16.48
N GLN A 164 10.98 -4.73 -15.49
CA GLN A 164 10.61 -5.14 -14.13
C GLN A 164 10.93 -4.03 -13.14
N ALA A 165 9.89 -3.42 -12.57
CA ALA A 165 10.06 -2.39 -11.56
C ALA A 165 10.25 -2.99 -10.17
N ARG A 166 11.05 -2.31 -9.35
CA ARG A 166 11.18 -2.59 -7.91
C ARG A 166 10.38 -1.57 -7.12
N VAL A 167 9.49 -2.06 -6.27
CA VAL A 167 8.74 -1.24 -5.32
C VAL A 167 9.15 -1.67 -3.92
N VAL A 168 9.67 -0.73 -3.14
CA VAL A 168 10.13 -0.95 -1.78
C VAL A 168 9.10 -0.37 -0.83
N PHE A 169 8.41 -1.23 -0.10
CA PHE A 169 7.48 -0.83 0.94
C PHE A 169 8.21 -0.73 2.26
N HIS A 170 8.30 0.48 2.78
CA HIS A 170 8.86 0.78 4.08
C HIS A 170 7.71 0.98 5.07
N PHE A 171 7.40 -0.06 5.83
CA PHE A 171 6.45 0.01 6.92
C PHE A 171 7.17 0.57 8.15
N ARG A 172 6.62 1.64 8.74
CA ARG A 172 7.09 2.29 9.97
C ARG A 172 6.02 2.26 11.05
N GLU A 173 6.40 1.87 12.26
CA GLU A 173 5.48 1.87 13.37
C GLU A 173 5.11 3.30 13.74
N SER A 174 3.82 3.59 13.91
CA SER A 174 3.36 4.94 14.25
C SER A 174 4.06 5.45 15.52
N PRO A 175 4.74 6.62 15.48
CA PRO A 175 5.42 7.19 16.62
C PRO A 175 4.50 7.44 17.83
N ARG A 176 3.18 7.56 17.60
CA ARG A 176 2.18 7.71 18.66
C ARG A 176 2.13 6.50 19.60
N TYR A 177 2.51 5.32 19.11
CA TYR A 177 2.43 4.06 19.85
C TYR A 177 3.76 3.31 19.91
N ALA A 178 4.76 3.75 19.16
CA ALA A 178 6.09 3.18 19.17
C ALA A 178 6.71 3.23 20.58
N GLY A 179 7.46 2.19 20.92
CA GLY A 179 8.32 2.20 22.10
C GLY A 179 9.51 3.15 21.92
N ARG A 180 10.52 2.99 22.78
CA ARG A 180 11.78 3.77 22.70
C ARG A 180 12.49 3.64 21.33
N TYR A 181 12.18 2.58 20.59
CA TYR A 181 12.71 2.31 19.26
C TYR A 181 11.53 1.92 18.35
N PRO A 182 11.14 2.76 17.36
CA PRO A 182 10.16 2.37 16.37
C PRO A 182 10.70 1.20 15.56
N ARG A 183 9.81 0.29 15.20
CA ARG A 183 10.15 -0.84 14.33
C ARG A 183 9.87 -0.45 12.89
N ASP A 184 10.81 -0.77 12.03
CA ASP A 184 10.71 -0.54 10.59
C ASP A 184 10.88 -1.88 9.88
N ILE A 185 10.07 -2.13 8.85
CA ILE A 185 10.22 -3.28 7.95
C ILE A 185 10.30 -2.78 6.53
N TYR A 186 11.23 -3.34 5.77
CA TYR A 186 11.31 -3.18 4.33
C TYR A 186 10.83 -4.45 3.65
N ILE A 187 9.90 -4.30 2.71
CA ILE A 187 9.43 -5.38 1.84
C ILE A 187 9.66 -4.95 0.40
N VAL A 188 10.39 -5.76 -0.35
CA VAL A 188 10.72 -5.48 -1.75
C VAL A 188 9.84 -6.35 -2.63
N GLU A 189 9.01 -5.71 -3.45
CA GLU A 189 8.19 -6.37 -4.45
C GLU A 189 8.67 -6.02 -5.86
N LYS A 190 8.38 -6.94 -6.79
CA LYS A 190 8.80 -6.88 -8.18
C LYS A 190 7.57 -6.92 -9.06
N TYR A 191 7.47 -5.95 -9.95
CA TYR A 191 6.32 -5.75 -10.82
C TYR A 191 6.76 -5.85 -12.28
N ALA A 192 6.24 -6.85 -13.00
CA ALA A 192 6.51 -7.03 -14.41
C ALA A 192 5.61 -6.08 -15.22
N LEU A 193 6.18 -4.97 -15.69
CA LEU A 193 5.49 -3.96 -16.47
C LEU A 193 5.52 -4.36 -17.95
N ARG A 194 4.44 -5.00 -18.40
CA ARG A 194 4.32 -5.59 -19.74
C ARG A 194 3.75 -4.65 -20.80
N ASP A 195 3.37 -3.45 -20.41
CA ASP A 195 2.89 -2.43 -21.35
C ASP A 195 3.99 -2.02 -22.31
N LYS A 196 3.62 -1.55 -23.50
CA LYS A 196 4.59 -1.10 -24.50
C LYS A 196 5.10 0.29 -24.14
N PRO A 197 6.38 0.59 -24.39
CA PRO A 197 6.88 1.96 -24.33
C PRO A 197 6.09 2.85 -25.29
N ASP A 198 5.66 4.01 -24.81
CA ASP A 198 5.05 5.06 -25.63
C ASP A 198 5.87 6.34 -25.45
N PRO A 199 6.68 6.72 -26.44
CA PRO A 199 7.46 7.96 -26.40
C PRO A 199 6.61 9.23 -26.31
N ASN A 200 5.31 9.14 -26.66
CA ASN A 200 4.36 10.25 -26.61
C ASN A 200 3.43 10.15 -25.39
N HIS A 201 3.75 9.29 -24.42
CA HIS A 201 2.97 9.14 -23.20
C HIS A 201 2.85 10.48 -22.47
N ASP A 202 1.61 10.85 -22.14
CA ASP A 202 1.26 12.04 -21.35
C ASP A 202 1.62 11.77 -19.87
N ALA A 203 2.92 11.83 -19.57
CA ALA A 203 3.44 11.58 -18.23
C ALA A 203 2.94 12.66 -17.25
N PRO A 204 2.73 12.33 -15.97
CA PRO A 204 2.47 13.33 -14.94
C PRO A 204 3.56 14.41 -14.91
N ASP A 205 3.16 15.67 -14.73
CA ASP A 205 4.09 16.82 -14.68
C ASP A 205 5.18 16.64 -13.61
N SER A 206 4.88 15.91 -12.52
CA SER A 206 5.83 15.58 -11.47
C SER A 206 5.49 14.28 -10.71
N TRP A 207 6.48 13.74 -9.99
CA TRP A 207 6.24 12.64 -9.05
C TRP A 207 5.29 13.02 -7.90
N MET A 208 5.17 14.32 -7.57
CA MET A 208 4.21 14.79 -6.56
C MET A 208 2.77 14.52 -7.00
N ASP A 209 2.51 14.53 -8.31
CA ASP A 209 1.22 14.16 -8.87
C ASP A 209 0.96 12.67 -8.69
N VAL A 210 1.98 11.82 -8.92
CA VAL A 210 1.93 10.38 -8.64
C VAL A 210 1.61 10.12 -7.17
N GLU A 211 2.37 10.71 -6.24
CA GLU A 211 2.14 10.56 -4.79
C GLU A 211 0.71 11.00 -4.42
N GLY A 212 0.26 12.15 -4.91
CA GLY A 212 -1.08 12.68 -4.66
C GLY A 212 -2.19 11.74 -5.14
N TRP A 213 -2.04 11.15 -6.32
CA TRP A 213 -2.97 10.15 -6.87
C TRP A 213 -2.99 8.87 -6.03
N VAL A 214 -1.83 8.31 -5.72
CA VAL A 214 -1.74 7.10 -4.90
C VAL A 214 -2.38 7.34 -3.53
N LYS A 215 -2.04 8.43 -2.83
CA LYS A 215 -2.64 8.78 -1.53
C LYS A 215 -4.15 8.88 -1.59
N ARG A 216 -4.71 9.50 -2.64
CA ARG A 216 -6.17 9.57 -2.83
C ARG A 216 -6.78 8.18 -2.92
N LEU A 217 -6.15 7.24 -3.63
CA LEU A 217 -6.67 5.89 -3.81
C LEU A 217 -6.49 5.02 -2.57
N THR A 218 -5.35 5.11 -1.88
CA THR A 218 -4.99 4.17 -0.81
C THR A 218 -5.45 4.62 0.57
N ASN A 219 -5.46 5.93 0.84
CA ASN A 219 -5.82 6.48 2.16
C ASN A 219 -7.30 6.84 2.28
N SER A 220 -8.02 7.05 1.16
CA SER A 220 -9.43 7.53 1.21
C SER A 220 -10.48 6.41 1.32
N ILE A 221 -10.10 5.13 1.42
CA ILE A 221 -11.09 4.04 1.50
C ILE A 221 -11.59 3.85 2.93
N ALA A 222 -12.68 4.54 3.24
CA ALA A 222 -13.65 4.15 4.25
C ALA A 222 -14.21 2.77 3.92
N MET A 223 -13.96 1.79 4.78
CA MET A 223 -14.58 0.48 4.64
C MET A 223 -16.09 0.59 4.92
N LEU A 224 -16.90 0.08 3.97
CA LEU A 224 -18.26 -0.44 4.18
C LEU A 224 -19.49 0.41 3.81
N LYS A 225 -19.39 1.16 2.70
CA LYS A 225 -20.52 1.30 1.76
C LYS A 225 -20.15 0.95 0.30
N THR A 226 -18.92 0.49 0.09
CA THR A 226 -18.26 0.50 -1.23
C THR A 226 -17.94 -0.88 -1.78
N MET A 227 -18.12 -1.97 -1.02
CA MET A 227 -17.85 -3.32 -1.57
C MET A 227 -18.96 -3.82 -2.50
N ASP A 228 -20.23 -3.45 -2.28
CA ASP A 228 -21.34 -3.81 -3.18
C ASP A 228 -21.39 -2.95 -4.46
N LYS A 229 -20.75 -1.77 -4.45
CA LYS A 229 -20.66 -0.89 -5.63
C LYS A 229 -19.43 -1.17 -6.50
N TRP A 230 -18.40 -1.81 -5.95
CA TRP A 230 -17.18 -2.14 -6.70
C TRP A 230 -17.28 -3.50 -7.41
N SER A 231 -18.03 -4.47 -6.89
CA SER A 231 -18.37 -5.68 -7.69
C SER A 231 -19.20 -5.31 -8.93
N ALA A 232 -20.09 -4.32 -8.82
CA ALA A 232 -20.85 -3.78 -9.94
C ALA A 232 -20.01 -2.90 -10.89
N ARG A 233 -18.87 -2.36 -10.45
CA ARG A 233 -17.90 -1.55 -11.24
C ARG A 233 -16.69 -2.33 -11.77
N LEU A 234 -16.51 -3.58 -11.36
CA LEU A 234 -15.55 -4.48 -11.99
C LEU A 234 -16.13 -5.16 -13.23
N HIS A 235 -17.44 -4.97 -13.50
CA HIS A 235 -18.13 -5.38 -14.74
C HIS A 235 -18.78 -4.19 -15.50
N GLY A 236 -18.42 -2.96 -15.18
CA GLY A 236 -18.82 -1.74 -15.90
C GLY A 236 -17.86 -0.61 -15.57
N PRO A 237 -17.48 0.26 -16.53
CA PRO A 237 -16.21 0.97 -16.46
C PRO A 237 -16.08 1.92 -15.25
N PRO A 238 -14.84 2.16 -14.77
CA PRO A 238 -14.54 3.19 -13.76
C PRO A 238 -14.89 4.59 -14.30
N PRO A 239 -15.21 5.58 -13.44
CA PRO A 239 -15.24 6.98 -13.87
C PRO A 239 -13.78 7.45 -14.03
N GLU A 240 -13.47 7.99 -15.20
CA GLU A 240 -12.14 8.30 -15.79
C GLU A 240 -11.12 8.99 -14.85
N ARG A 241 -9.80 8.83 -15.01
CA ARG A 241 -8.98 8.28 -16.13
C ARG A 241 -8.37 6.92 -15.72
N PRO A 242 -8.72 5.84 -16.43
CA PRO A 242 -8.14 5.37 -17.71
C PRO A 242 -9.06 5.74 -18.90
N GLU A 243 -8.68 5.82 -20.17
CA GLU A 243 -7.45 5.55 -20.94
C GLU A 243 -7.47 6.42 -22.22
N GLY A 244 -6.32 6.60 -22.88
CA GLY A 244 -6.20 7.23 -24.20
C GLY A 244 -5.48 6.32 -25.20
N LEU A 245 -6.13 5.22 -25.61
CA LEU A 245 -5.88 4.58 -26.90
C LEU A 245 -6.56 5.42 -27.99
N LEU A 246 -5.74 5.98 -28.89
CA LEU A 246 -5.98 6.37 -30.27
C LEU A 246 -7.19 7.28 -30.62
N TYR A 247 -6.81 8.50 -31.04
CA TYR A 247 -7.42 9.34 -32.08
C TYR A 247 -8.73 8.85 -32.73
N ALA A 248 -9.83 9.54 -32.42
CA ALA A 248 -10.84 9.88 -33.41
C ALA A 248 -11.48 11.23 -33.06
N SER A 249 -11.15 12.22 -33.88
CA SER A 249 -11.74 13.56 -33.96
C SER A 249 -13.27 13.59 -33.95
N PHE A 250 -13.87 14.70 -33.46
CA PHE A 250 -14.94 15.52 -34.06
C PHE A 250 -15.59 16.35 -32.93
N LYS A 251 -15.20 17.63 -32.77
CA LYS A 251 -15.82 18.86 -33.32
C LYS A 251 -17.14 19.28 -32.64
N TYR A 252 -16.99 20.44 -31.99
CA TYR A 252 -17.96 21.40 -31.41
C TYR A 252 -18.56 21.04 -30.05
#